data_AF-A0A3M1KMG3-F1
#
_entry.id   AF-A0A3M1KMG3-F1
#
_cell.length_a   1.000
_cell.length_b   1.000
_cell.length_c   1.000
_cell.angle_alpha   90.00
_cell.angle_beta   90.00
_cell.angle_gamma   90.00
#
_symmetry.space_group_name_H-M   'P 1'
#
loop_
_entity.id
_entity.type
_entity.pdbx_description
1 polymer ?
#
loop_
_entity_poly.entity_id
_entity_poly.type
_entity_poly.pdbx_seq_one_letter_code
_entity_poly.pdbx_strand_id
1 'polypeptide(L)'
;GGLVVALAGWPLIGLGGALVTLGGLGYKEYHCFRVPGLQLQPLWVALFWGGLPLDVTALSIAAGALAAVLFLVLAIAKWRMPLDYDIGDKSKYEI
;
A
#
# COMPACT_ATOMS: atom_id res chain seq x y z
N GLY A 1 -15.13 2.56 0.90
CA GLY A 1 -15.12 3.09 -0.47
C GLY A 1 -15.01 1.98 -1.49
N GLY A 2 -13.79 1.46 -1.74
CA GLY A 2 -13.53 0.48 -2.81
C GLY A 2 -14.41 -0.76 -2.82
N LEU A 3 -14.67 -1.38 -1.65
CA LEU A 3 -15.56 -2.55 -1.54
C LEU A 3 -16.99 -2.26 -2.03
N VAL A 4 -17.55 -1.10 -1.69
CA VAL A 4 -18.91 -0.73 -2.11
C VAL A 4 -18.98 -0.57 -3.63
N VAL A 5 -17.95 0.04 -4.23
CA VAL A 5 -17.85 0.20 -5.69
C VAL A 5 -17.72 -1.15 -6.40
N ALA A 6 -16.96 -2.09 -5.83
CA ALA A 6 -16.85 -3.44 -6.35
C ALA A 6 -18.20 -4.18 -6.29
N LEU A 7 -18.92 -4.09 -5.17
CA LEU A 7 -20.25 -4.68 -5.01
C LEU A 7 -21.32 -4.03 -5.90
N ALA A 8 -21.13 -2.77 -6.30
CA ALA A 8 -21.99 -2.05 -7.22
C ALA A 8 -21.77 -2.40 -8.71
N GLY A 9 -20.97 -3.44 -9.00
CA GLY A 9 -20.74 -3.93 -10.37
C GLY A 9 -19.48 -3.39 -11.05
N TRP A 10 -18.62 -2.66 -10.33
CA TRP A 10 -17.38 -2.08 -10.87
C TRP A 10 -16.14 -2.63 -10.15
N PRO A 11 -15.86 -3.94 -10.26
CA PRO A 11 -14.83 -4.61 -9.46
C PRO A 11 -13.43 -4.05 -9.70
N LEU A 12 -13.07 -3.74 -10.95
CA LEU A 12 -11.76 -3.19 -11.28
C LEU A 12 -11.56 -1.79 -10.68
N ILE A 13 -12.59 -0.95 -10.71
CA ILE A 13 -12.54 0.39 -10.09
C ILE A 13 -12.48 0.27 -8.56
N GLY A 14 -13.27 -0.64 -7.98
CA GLY A 14 -13.23 -0.92 -6.54
C GLY A 14 -11.86 -1.39 -6.07
N LEU A 15 -11.21 -2.28 -6.83
CA LEU A 15 -9.84 -2.73 -6.61
C LEU A 15 -8.86 -1.55 -6.71
N GLY A 16 -8.97 -0.72 -7.74
CA GLY A 16 -8.14 0.48 -7.89
C GLY A 16 -8.23 1.41 -6.68
N GLY A 17 -9.44 1.65 -6.19
CA GLY A 17 -9.66 2.43 -4.97
C GLY A 17 -8.96 1.83 -3.74
N ALA A 18 -9.05 0.50 -3.55
CA ALA A 18 -8.33 -0.17 -2.45
C ALA A 18 -6.81 -0.05 -2.61
N LEU A 19 -6.29 -0.26 -3.82
CA LEU A 19 -4.86 -0.16 -4.12
C LEU A 19 -4.33 1.26 -3.93
N VAL A 20 -5.08 2.30 -4.28
CA VAL A 20 -4.72 3.70 -4.01
C VAL A 20 -4.61 3.94 -2.50
N THR A 21 -5.58 3.46 -1.71
CA THR A 21 -5.51 3.62 -0.25
C THR A 21 -4.30 2.91 0.36
N LEU A 22 -4.01 1.67 -0.09
CA LEU A 22 -2.86 0.91 0.39
C LEU A 22 -1.53 1.50 -0.08
N GLY A 23 -1.46 1.97 -1.32
CA GLY A 23 -0.28 2.65 -1.87
C GLY A 23 0.02 3.94 -1.11
N GLY A 24 -1.00 4.76 -0.84
CA GLY A 24 -0.87 5.96 -0.01
C GLY A 24 -0.44 5.65 1.42
N LEU A 25 -0.97 4.58 2.03
CA LEU A 25 -0.52 4.10 3.34
C LEU A 25 0.96 3.70 3.31
N GLY A 26 1.39 2.92 2.32
CA GLY A 26 2.80 2.55 2.16
C GLY A 26 3.73 3.76 2.02
N TYR A 27 3.33 4.75 1.21
CA TYR A 27 4.08 5.99 1.05
C TYR A 27 4.20 6.80 2.34
N LYS A 28 3.11 6.92 3.12
CA LYS A 28 3.15 7.59 4.42
C LYS A 28 4.12 6.89 5.38
N GLU A 29 4.01 5.56 5.50
CA GLU A 29 4.79 4.77 6.44
C GLU A 29 6.27 4.65 6.04
N TYR A 30 6.63 4.95 4.79
CA TYR A 30 8.03 5.13 4.39
C TYR A 30 8.74 6.20 5.25
N HIS A 31 8.05 7.28 5.63
CA HIS A 31 8.64 8.30 6.50
C HIS A 31 8.90 7.79 7.92
N CYS A 32 8.14 6.79 8.38
CA CYS A 32 8.29 6.19 9.70
C CYS A 32 9.39 5.11 9.73
N PHE A 33 9.37 4.18 8.77
CA PHE A 33 10.27 3.01 8.79
C PHE A 33 11.46 3.10 7.85
N ARG A 34 11.42 4.02 6.87
CA ARG A 34 12.46 4.21 5.82
C ARG A 34 12.82 2.92 5.08
N VAL A 35 11.85 2.02 4.86
CA VAL A 35 12.03 0.80 4.07
C VAL A 35 12.39 1.18 2.62
N PRO A 36 13.55 0.75 2.10
CA PRO A 36 13.95 1.09 0.74
C PRO A 36 12.91 0.64 -0.29
N GLY A 37 12.60 1.50 -1.26
CA GLY A 37 11.62 1.22 -2.31
C GLY A 37 10.15 1.40 -1.90
N LEU A 38 9.82 1.53 -0.62
CA LEU A 38 8.44 1.72 -0.15
C LEU A 38 7.86 3.08 -0.56
N GLN A 39 8.69 4.10 -0.78
CA GLN A 39 8.29 5.37 -1.41
C GLN A 39 7.72 5.20 -2.83
N LEU A 40 8.06 4.11 -3.52
CA LEU A 40 7.55 3.77 -4.84
C LEU A 40 6.31 2.85 -4.77
N GLN A 41 5.81 2.54 -3.58
CA GLN A 41 4.63 1.68 -3.41
C GLN A 41 3.42 2.16 -4.25
N PRO A 42 3.07 3.46 -4.29
CA PRO A 42 1.97 3.95 -5.13
C PRO A 42 2.17 3.64 -6.62
N LEU A 43 3.41 3.69 -7.11
CA LEU A 43 3.73 3.41 -8.50
C LEU A 43 3.55 1.92 -8.81
N TRP A 44 4.04 1.02 -7.96
CA TRP A 44 3.91 -0.43 -8.17
C TRP A 44 2.45 -0.89 -8.17
N VAL A 45 1.63 -0.37 -7.24
CA VAL A 45 0.20 -0.71 -7.22
C VAL A 45 -0.56 -0.10 -8.41
N ALA A 46 -0.16 1.07 -8.89
CA ALA A 46 -0.73 1.68 -10.09
C ALA A 46 -0.38 0.89 -11.37
N LEU A 47 0.87 0.45 -11.50
CA LEU A 47 1.32 -0.41 -12.61
C LEU A 47 0.63 -1.77 -12.60
N PHE A 48 0.49 -2.38 -11.41
CA PHE A 48 -0.28 -3.60 -11.24
C PHE A 48 -1.73 -3.41 -11.70
N TRP A 49 -2.42 -2.40 -11.18
CA TRP A 49 -3.82 -2.13 -11.51
C TRP A 49 -4.04 -1.81 -12.99
N GLY A 50 -3.17 -0.97 -13.58
CA GLY A 50 -3.25 -0.59 -14.99
C GLY A 50 -2.88 -1.72 -15.95
N GLY A 51 -2.07 -2.69 -15.51
CA GLY A 51 -1.73 -3.88 -16.28
C GLY A 51 -2.89 -4.86 -16.44
N LEU A 52 -3.82 -4.92 -15.48
CA LEU A 52 -4.97 -5.82 -15.50
C LEU A 52 -5.92 -5.61 -16.69
N PRO A 53 -6.47 -4.39 -16.96
CA PRO A 53 -7.38 -4.18 -18.09
C PRO A 53 -6.69 -4.29 -19.46
N LEU A 54 -5.37 -4.16 -19.50
CA LEU A 54 -4.58 -4.22 -20.73
C LEU A 54 -4.04 -5.62 -21.02
N ASP A 55 -4.33 -6.59 -20.14
CA ASP A 55 -3.85 -7.99 -20.20
C ASP A 55 -2.32 -8.12 -20.30
N VAL A 56 -1.59 -7.15 -19.75
CA VAL A 56 -0.13 -7.17 -19.73
C VAL A 56 0.33 -8.02 -18.56
N THR A 57 0.26 -9.34 -18.75
CA THR A 57 0.48 -10.34 -17.69
C THR A 57 1.85 -10.19 -17.03
N ALA A 58 2.92 -10.05 -17.81
CA ALA A 58 4.28 -9.94 -17.27
C ALA A 58 4.46 -8.70 -16.38
N LEU A 59 3.92 -7.54 -16.81
CA LEU A 59 3.96 -6.30 -16.03
C LEU A 59 3.16 -6.44 -14.74
N SER A 60 1.95 -7.00 -14.83
CA SER A 60 1.07 -7.18 -13.68
C SER A 60 1.70 -8.10 -12.64
N ILE A 61 2.29 -9.21 -13.07
CA ILE A 61 2.99 -10.14 -12.16
C ILE A 61 4.19 -9.45 -11.50
N ALA A 62 5.05 -8.78 -12.28
CA ALA A 62 6.24 -8.14 -11.74
C ALA A 62 5.90 -7.02 -10.76
N ALA A 63 5.01 -6.11 -11.14
CA ALA A 63 4.59 -4.98 -10.30
C ALA A 63 3.82 -5.45 -9.05
N GLY A 64 2.94 -6.44 -9.20
CA GLY A 64 2.20 -7.04 -8.10
C GLY A 64 3.10 -7.76 -7.10
N ALA A 65 4.08 -8.52 -7.58
CA ALA A 65 5.06 -9.21 -6.72
C ALA A 65 5.92 -8.21 -5.93
N LEU A 66 6.41 -7.15 -6.58
CA LEU A 66 7.17 -6.10 -5.90
C LEU A 66 6.34 -5.37 -4.84
N ALA A 67 5.10 -4.98 -5.18
CA ALA A 67 4.19 -4.35 -4.23
C ALA A 67 3.88 -5.27 -3.03
N ALA A 68 3.65 -6.57 -3.28
CA ALA A 68 3.37 -7.54 -2.23
C ALA A 68 4.54 -7.73 -1.27
N VAL A 69 5.77 -7.86 -1.79
CA VAL A 69 6.98 -7.95 -0.97
C VAL A 69 7.15 -6.71 -0.10
N LEU A 70 6.99 -5.52 -0.67
CA LEU A 70 7.10 -4.26 0.08
C LEU A 70 6.02 -4.13 1.16
N PHE A 71 4.78 -4.53 0.87
CA PHE A 71 3.72 -4.57 1.89
C PHE A 71 4.02 -5.57 3.01
N LEU A 72 4.56 -6.74 2.68
CA LEU A 72 4.93 -7.74 3.68
C LEU A 72 6.04 -7.20 4.61
N VAL A 73 7.07 -6.58 4.03
CA VAL A 73 8.15 -5.95 4.80
C VAL A 73 7.59 -4.83 5.69
N LEU A 74 6.72 -3.97 5.15
CA LEU A 74 6.05 -2.93 5.92
C LEU A 74 5.19 -3.51 7.05
N ALA A 75 4.41 -4.57 6.80
CA ALA A 75 3.56 -5.20 7.81
C ALA A 75 4.42 -5.75 8.97
N ILE A 76 5.53 -6.41 8.65
CA ILE A 76 6.49 -6.89 9.65
C ILE A 76 7.09 -5.72 10.45
N ALA A 77 7.48 -4.63 9.77
CA ALA A 77 8.01 -3.44 10.42
C ALA A 77 6.98 -2.79 11.35
N LYS A 78 5.72 -2.68 10.90
CA LYS A 78 4.60 -2.14 11.68
C LYS A 78 4.27 -3.00 12.90
N TRP A 79 4.30 -4.33 12.79
CA TRP A 79 4.08 -5.21 13.93
C TRP A 79 5.19 -5.18 14.99
N ARG A 80 6.41 -4.84 14.59
CA ARG A 80 7.53 -4.65 15.52
C ARG A 80 7.49 -3.27 16.21
N MET A 81 6.65 -2.36 15.75
CA MET A 81 6.48 -1.04 16.33
C MET A 81 5.65 -1.13 17.62
N PRO A 82 6.16 -0.59 18.75
CA PRO A 82 5.37 -0.48 19.97
C PRO A 82 4.17 0.46 19.77
N LEU A 83 3.02 0.12 20.36
CA LEU A 83 1.72 0.76 20.08
C LEU A 83 1.67 2.25 20.49
N ASP A 84 2.45 2.61 21.50
CA ASP A 84 2.62 3.98 21.99
C ASP A 84 3.18 4.89 20.88
N TYR A 85 4.18 4.43 20.12
CA TYR A 85 4.72 5.19 18.99
C TYR A 85 3.75 5.31 17.79
N ASP A 86 2.73 4.45 17.69
CA ASP A 86 1.74 4.49 16.60
C ASP A 86 0.70 5.61 16.80
N ILE A 87 0.55 6.10 18.04
CA ILE A 87 -0.38 7.17 18.40
C ILE A 87 0.35 8.52 18.28
N GLY A 88 -0.10 9.37 17.36
CA GLY A 88 0.50 10.68 17.06
C GLY A 88 0.42 11.74 18.17
N ASP A 89 0.08 11.37 19.41
CA ASP A 89 0.13 12.27 20.56
C ASP A 89 1.58 12.41 21.05
N LYS A 90 2.32 13.31 20.38
CA LYS A 90 3.72 13.60 20.71
C LYS A 90 3.92 14.21 22.10
N SER A 91 2.85 14.67 22.78
CA SER A 91 2.92 15.25 24.13
C SER A 91 3.28 14.24 25.23
N LYS A 92 3.27 12.93 24.92
CA LYS A 92 3.66 11.86 25.84
C LYS A 92 5.10 11.36 25.69
N TYR A 93 5.81 11.80 24.65
CA TYR A 93 7.14 11.26 24.29
C TYR A 93 8.27 12.29 24.30
N GLU A 94 7.96 13.59 24.43
CA GLU A 94 8.94 14.61 24.77
C GLU A 94 9.04 14.70 26.30
N ILE A 95 10.14 14.21 26.86
CA ILE A 95 10.62 14.52 28.22
C ILE A 95 11.88 15.38 28.07
#